data_AF-A0A6G6JXT6-F1
#
_entry.id   AF-A0A6G6JXT6-F1
#
_cell.length_a   1.000
_cell.length_b   1.000
_cell.length_c   1.000
_cell.angle_alpha   90.00
_cell.angle_beta   90.00
_cell.angle_gamma   90.00
#
_symmetry.space_group_name_H-M   'P 1'
#
loop_
_entity.id
_entity.type
_entity.pdbx_description
1 polymer ?
#
loop_
_entity_poly.entity_id
_entity_poly.type
_entity_poly.pdbx_seq_one_letter_code
_entity_poly.pdbx_strand_id
1 'polypeptide(L)'
;MLAPSDTRNIDDLYRSGWRHILPICLRLALAVLVARAMPYVHIRWGEPYPGDGQDAFGVVVIFALIGLGAAVCYFVAGCILQYLLRKRRAIWTVAADLTLAFILAGALGYMGLTAHYEDTPPPKEVEQRTRAAS
;
A
#
# COMPACT_ATOMS: atom_id res chain seq x y z
N MET A 1 -4.19 -29.29 15.31
CA MET A 1 -3.27 -30.20 14.60
C MET A 1 -3.67 -30.21 13.13
N LEU A 2 -2.96 -29.47 12.28
CA LEU A 2 -3.18 -29.48 10.82
C LEU A 2 -2.34 -30.61 10.20
N ALA A 3 -2.96 -31.42 9.35
CA ALA A 3 -2.37 -32.64 8.81
C ALA A 3 -1.11 -32.36 7.97
N PRO A 4 -0.02 -33.15 8.12
CA PRO A 4 1.26 -32.95 7.44
C PRO A 4 1.27 -33.38 5.95
N SER A 5 0.09 -33.57 5.34
CA SER A 5 -0.06 -33.96 3.93
C SER A 5 -0.19 -32.76 2.98
N ASP A 6 -0.61 -31.60 3.48
CA ASP A 6 -0.94 -30.44 2.63
C ASP A 6 0.29 -29.58 2.28
N THR A 7 1.31 -29.60 3.15
CA THR A 7 2.55 -28.84 2.93
C THR A 7 3.45 -29.44 1.84
N ARG A 8 3.39 -30.76 1.61
CA ARG A 8 4.19 -31.42 0.57
C ARG A 8 3.81 -30.97 -0.84
N ASN A 9 2.52 -30.72 -1.07
CA ASN A 9 2.02 -30.33 -2.38
C ASN A 9 2.44 -28.90 -2.75
N ILE A 10 2.49 -27.99 -1.78
CA ILE A 10 3.02 -26.63 -1.96
C ILE A 10 4.52 -26.69 -2.26
N ASP A 11 5.28 -27.51 -1.53
CA ASP A 11 6.72 -27.67 -1.72
C ASP A 11 7.06 -28.32 -3.09
N ASP A 12 6.23 -29.26 -3.58
CA ASP A 12 6.38 -29.92 -4.88
C ASP A 12 5.98 -29.01 -6.06
N LEU A 13 4.92 -28.19 -5.92
CA LEU A 13 4.59 -27.13 -6.87
C LEU A 13 5.73 -26.11 -6.96
N TYR A 14 6.38 -25.82 -5.83
CA TYR A 14 7.57 -24.99 -5.71
C TYR A 14 8.84 -25.66 -6.24
N ARG A 15 8.85 -26.96 -6.56
CA ARG A 15 10.06 -27.68 -7.00
C ARG A 15 10.31 -27.60 -8.51
N SER A 16 9.27 -27.31 -9.29
CA SER A 16 9.36 -27.10 -10.75
C SER A 16 9.75 -25.64 -11.09
N GLY A 17 10.04 -25.32 -12.36
CA GLY A 17 10.45 -23.98 -12.81
C GLY A 17 9.52 -22.82 -12.39
N TRP A 18 8.31 -23.14 -11.93
CA TRP A 18 7.34 -22.23 -11.30
C TRP A 18 7.80 -21.60 -9.98
N ARG A 19 8.85 -22.14 -9.34
CA ARG A 19 9.45 -21.62 -8.10
C ARG A 19 9.80 -20.14 -8.14
N HIS A 20 10.19 -19.64 -9.30
CA HIS A 20 10.58 -18.25 -9.50
C HIS A 20 9.41 -17.40 -10.02
N ILE A 21 8.54 -17.98 -10.83
CA ILE A 21 7.43 -17.27 -11.48
C ILE A 21 6.33 -16.94 -10.46
N LEU A 22 5.97 -17.90 -9.60
CA LEU A 22 4.89 -17.74 -8.61
C LEU A 22 5.09 -16.54 -7.66
N PRO A 23 6.26 -16.36 -7.00
CA PRO A 23 6.48 -15.21 -6.12
C PRO A 23 6.53 -13.88 -6.87
N ILE A 24 7.00 -13.87 -8.13
CA ILE A 24 7.01 -12.67 -8.96
C ILE A 24 5.57 -12.26 -9.30
N CYS A 25 4.73 -13.19 -9.73
CA CYS A 25 3.31 -12.93 -10.00
C CYS A 25 2.58 -12.45 -8.73
N LEU A 26 2.82 -13.09 -7.58
CA LEU A 26 2.26 -12.67 -6.30
C LEU A 26 2.67 -11.24 -5.94
N ARG A 27 3.94 -10.88 -6.13
CA ARG A 27 4.42 -9.52 -5.87
C ARG A 27 3.83 -8.49 -6.81
N LEU A 28 3.69 -8.80 -8.09
CA LEU A 28 3.02 -7.90 -9.02
C LEU A 28 1.56 -7.66 -8.59
N ALA A 29 0.85 -8.72 -8.18
CA ALA A 29 -0.51 -8.58 -7.66
C ALA A 29 -0.55 -7.73 -6.37
N LEU A 30 0.36 -7.97 -5.43
CA LEU A 30 0.45 -7.19 -4.18
C LEU A 30 0.87 -5.73 -4.43
N ALA A 31 1.77 -5.48 -5.38
CA ALA A 31 2.18 -4.13 -5.78
C ALA A 31 1.02 -3.33 -6.37
N VAL A 32 0.19 -3.96 -7.22
CA VAL A 32 -1.03 -3.34 -7.75
C VAL A 32 -2.02 -3.03 -6.62
N LEU A 33 -2.17 -3.91 -5.64
CA LEU A 33 -3.01 -3.66 -4.47
C LEU A 33 -2.50 -2.48 -3.63
N VAL A 34 -1.19 -2.42 -3.36
CA VAL A 34 -0.54 -1.30 -2.65
C VAL A 34 -0.74 0.01 -3.42
N ALA A 35 -0.54 0.02 -4.74
CA ALA A 35 -0.73 1.21 -5.56
C ALA A 35 -2.17 1.73 -5.56
N ARG A 36 -3.14 0.83 -5.45
CA ARG A 36 -4.57 1.20 -5.41
C ARG A 36 -5.10 1.51 -4.01
N ALA A 37 -4.39 1.15 -2.95
CA ALA A 37 -4.86 1.33 -1.58
C ALA A 37 -5.21 2.79 -1.28
N MET A 38 -4.28 3.72 -1.57
CA MET A 38 -4.46 5.15 -1.30
C MET A 38 -5.61 5.79 -2.11
N PRO A 39 -5.64 5.71 -3.46
CA PRO A 39 -6.71 6.32 -4.24
C PRO A 39 -8.07 5.69 -3.95
N TYR A 40 -8.13 4.37 -3.72
CA TYR A 40 -9.39 3.70 -3.39
C TYR A 40 -9.95 4.14 -2.04
N VAL A 41 -9.10 4.20 -1.00
CA VAL A 41 -9.53 4.64 0.33
C VAL A 41 -9.95 6.10 0.31
N HIS A 42 -9.22 6.96 -0.39
CA HIS A 42 -9.59 8.37 -0.52
C HIS A 42 -10.94 8.55 -1.24
N ILE A 43 -11.17 7.86 -2.36
CA ILE A 43 -12.45 7.95 -3.10
C ILE A 43 -13.62 7.42 -2.27
N ARG A 44 -13.40 6.35 -1.47
CA ARG A 44 -14.49 5.64 -0.79
C ARG A 44 -14.79 6.18 0.62
N TRP A 45 -13.79 6.68 1.32
CA TRP A 45 -13.86 7.08 2.73
C TRP A 45 -13.28 8.47 3.00
N GLY A 46 -12.63 9.09 2.02
CA GLY A 46 -12.20 10.48 2.10
C GLY A 46 -13.37 11.44 1.90
N GLU A 47 -13.23 12.66 2.41
CA GLU A 47 -14.21 13.70 2.15
C GLU A 47 -14.19 14.12 0.67
N PRO A 48 -15.37 14.41 0.09
CA PRO A 48 -15.45 14.91 -1.28
C PRO A 48 -14.73 16.26 -1.39
N TYR A 49 -13.76 16.34 -2.28
CA TYR A 49 -12.96 17.55 -2.47
C TYR A 49 -13.83 18.72 -2.96
N PRO A 50 -13.87 19.86 -2.23
CA PRO A 50 -14.61 21.05 -2.66
C PRO A 50 -13.78 21.81 -3.70
N GLY A 51 -13.78 21.35 -4.95
CA GLY A 51 -13.06 22.00 -6.05
C GLY A 51 -13.71 21.70 -7.40
N ASP A 52 -13.42 22.54 -8.40
CA ASP A 52 -13.85 22.29 -9.78
C ASP A 52 -13.29 20.94 -10.27
N GLY A 53 -13.95 20.31 -11.26
CA GLY A 53 -13.62 18.95 -11.71
C GLY A 53 -12.16 18.74 -12.15
N GLN A 54 -11.44 19.82 -12.46
CA GLN A 54 -10.02 19.80 -12.78
C GLN A 54 -9.12 19.62 -11.53
N ASP A 55 -9.46 20.25 -10.40
CA ASP A 55 -8.69 20.12 -9.16
C ASP A 55 -8.90 18.74 -8.52
N ALA A 56 -10.13 18.23 -8.58
CA ALA A 56 -10.45 16.86 -8.15
C ALA A 56 -9.67 15.80 -8.97
N PHE A 57 -9.48 16.02 -10.28
CA PHE A 57 -8.66 15.14 -11.11
C PHE A 57 -7.18 15.18 -10.71
N GLY A 58 -6.64 16.37 -10.42
CA GLY A 58 -5.26 16.54 -9.96
C GLY A 58 -4.94 15.75 -8.68
N VAL A 59 -5.87 15.79 -7.71
CA VAL A 59 -5.74 15.04 -6.45
C VAL A 59 -5.69 13.52 -6.67
N VAL A 60 -6.57 12.99 -7.54
CA VAL A 60 -6.56 11.56 -7.90
C VAL A 60 -5.25 11.15 -8.56
N VAL A 61 -4.71 12.00 -9.43
CA VAL A 61 -3.40 11.74 -10.09
C VAL A 61 -2.27 11.72 -9.07
N ILE A 62 -2.24 12.66 -8.11
CA ILE A 62 -1.21 12.71 -7.06
C ILE A 62 -1.27 11.44 -6.20
N PHE A 63 -2.46 11.00 -5.76
CA PHE A 63 -2.58 9.76 -5.00
C PHE A 63 -2.21 8.52 -5.80
N ALA A 64 -2.50 8.50 -7.10
CA ALA A 64 -2.04 7.43 -7.98
C ALA A 64 -0.51 7.39 -8.11
N LEU A 65 0.15 8.55 -8.20
CA LEU A 65 1.61 8.64 -8.24
C LEU A 65 2.27 8.21 -6.93
N ILE A 66 1.71 8.61 -5.78
CA ILE A 66 2.18 8.17 -4.46
C ILE A 66 2.02 6.65 -4.32
N GLY A 67 0.85 6.12 -4.70
CA GLY A 67 0.61 4.69 -4.73
C GLY A 67 1.60 3.93 -5.63
N LEU A 68 1.89 4.45 -6.82
CA LEU A 68 2.88 3.88 -7.73
C LEU A 68 4.29 3.88 -7.13
N GLY A 69 4.70 5.00 -6.52
CA GLY A 69 5.99 5.10 -5.83
C GLY A 69 6.12 4.07 -4.70
N ALA A 70 5.08 3.92 -3.89
CA ALA A 70 5.05 2.92 -2.82
C ALA A 70 5.09 1.48 -3.36
N ALA A 71 4.45 1.20 -4.49
CA ALA A 71 4.52 -0.10 -5.16
C ALA A 71 5.93 -0.42 -5.67
N VAL A 72 6.66 0.56 -6.20
CA VAL A 72 8.07 0.40 -6.59
C VAL A 72 8.93 0.12 -5.36
N CYS A 73 8.75 0.87 -4.27
CA CYS A 73 9.45 0.64 -3.01
C CYS A 73 9.18 -0.77 -2.45
N TYR A 74 7.91 -1.20 -2.46
CA TYR A 74 7.50 -2.55 -2.08
C TYR A 74 8.21 -3.60 -2.93
N PHE A 75 8.25 -3.41 -4.25
CA PHE A 75 8.87 -4.36 -5.17
C PHE A 75 10.38 -4.49 -4.92
N VAL A 76 11.09 -3.38 -4.75
CA VAL A 76 12.53 -3.37 -4.44
C VAL A 76 12.80 -4.02 -3.09
N ALA A 77 12.05 -3.66 -2.05
CA ALA A 77 12.17 -4.23 -0.72
C ALA A 77 11.89 -5.76 -0.72
N GLY A 78 10.85 -6.18 -1.45
CA GLY A 78 10.55 -7.60 -1.66
C GLY A 78 11.71 -8.34 -2.32
N CYS A 79 12.30 -7.78 -3.38
CA CYS A 79 13.46 -8.38 -4.05
C CYS A 79 14.66 -8.56 -3.10
N ILE A 80 14.97 -7.54 -2.29
CA ILE A 80 16.01 -7.62 -1.26
C ILE A 80 15.68 -8.71 -0.23
N LEU A 81 14.42 -8.75 0.23
CA LEU A 81 13.96 -9.71 1.22
C LEU A 81 14.01 -11.16 0.69
N GLN A 82 13.72 -11.36 -0.59
CA GLN A 82 13.86 -12.67 -1.25
C GLN A 82 15.33 -13.12 -1.30
N TYR A 83 16.24 -12.19 -1.58
CA TYR A 83 17.67 -12.47 -1.57
C TYR A 83 18.14 -12.89 -0.17
N LEU A 84 17.69 -12.21 0.88
CA LEU A 84 18.00 -12.54 2.27
C LEU A 84 17.39 -13.89 2.71
N LEU A 85 16.16 -14.18 2.28
CA LEU A 85 15.43 -15.38 2.65
C LEU A 85 15.67 -16.58 1.72
N ARG A 86 16.59 -16.48 0.75
CA ARG A 86 16.83 -17.51 -0.29
C ARG A 86 17.11 -18.93 0.22
N LYS A 87 17.59 -19.06 1.46
CA LYS A 87 17.90 -20.35 2.13
C LYS A 87 16.78 -20.84 3.05
N ARG A 88 15.72 -20.06 3.27
CA ARG A 88 14.58 -20.40 4.13
C ARG A 88 13.48 -21.08 3.31
N ARG A 89 12.53 -21.72 3.99
CA ARG A 89 11.35 -22.34 3.34
C ARG A 89 10.49 -21.27 2.65
N ALA A 90 9.86 -21.64 1.53
CA ALA A 90 9.03 -20.76 0.69
C ALA A 90 7.93 -20.02 1.48
N ILE A 91 7.33 -20.70 2.46
CA ILE A 91 6.31 -20.12 3.36
C ILE A 91 6.79 -18.84 4.03
N TRP A 92 8.06 -18.77 4.46
CA TRP A 92 8.60 -17.57 5.12
C TRP A 92 8.74 -16.40 4.16
N THR A 93 9.07 -16.66 2.90
CA THR A 93 9.14 -15.63 1.86
C THR A 93 7.76 -15.08 1.54
N VAL A 94 6.76 -15.95 1.38
CA VAL A 94 5.37 -15.56 1.14
C VAL A 94 4.80 -14.78 2.34
N ALA A 95 5.03 -15.27 3.56
CA ALA A 95 4.58 -14.59 4.77
C ALA A 95 5.19 -13.18 4.88
N ALA A 96 6.48 -13.04 4.60
CA ALA A 96 7.15 -11.75 4.68
C ALA A 96 6.67 -10.76 3.61
N ASP A 97 6.43 -11.24 2.37
CA ASP A 97 5.86 -10.41 1.30
C ASP A 97 4.43 -9.95 1.64
N LEU A 98 3.61 -10.81 2.25
CA LEU A 98 2.26 -10.46 2.71
C LEU A 98 2.29 -9.46 3.87
N THR A 99 3.17 -9.67 4.85
CA THR A 99 3.33 -8.72 5.97
C THR A 99 3.76 -7.35 5.47
N LEU A 100 4.74 -7.30 4.57
CA LEU A 100 5.23 -6.03 4.00
C LEU A 100 4.14 -5.32 3.19
N ALA A 101 3.39 -6.06 2.37
CA ALA A 101 2.28 -5.51 1.60
C ALA A 101 1.17 -4.98 2.51
N PHE A 102 0.84 -5.70 3.60
CA PHE A 102 -0.17 -5.29 4.55
C PHE A 102 0.22 -4.00 5.29
N ILE A 103 1.48 -3.89 5.75
CA ILE A 103 1.99 -2.68 6.42
C ILE A 103 1.92 -1.48 5.47
N LEU A 104 2.41 -1.64 4.23
CA LEU A 104 2.40 -0.56 3.24
C LEU A 104 0.98 -0.15 2.83
N ALA A 105 0.10 -1.11 2.55
CA ALA A 105 -1.29 -0.83 2.21
C ALA A 105 -2.03 -0.15 3.38
N GLY A 106 -1.77 -0.58 4.62
CA GLY A 106 -2.34 0.04 5.83
C GLY A 106 -1.84 1.47 6.02
N ALA A 107 -0.54 1.71 5.87
CA ALA A 107 0.04 3.05 5.99
C ALA A 107 -0.50 4.02 4.92
N LEU A 108 -0.59 3.55 3.67
CA LEU A 108 -1.16 4.33 2.55
C LEU A 108 -2.66 4.57 2.73
N GLY A 109 -3.41 3.59 3.22
CA GLY A 109 -4.82 3.74 3.55
C GLY A 109 -5.03 4.79 4.63
N TYR A 110 -4.22 4.76 5.69
CA TYR A 110 -4.24 5.77 6.75
C TYR A 110 -3.90 7.16 6.20
N MET A 111 -2.82 7.30 5.43
CA MET A 111 -2.45 8.57 4.79
C MET A 111 -3.55 9.11 3.86
N GLY A 112 -4.20 8.23 3.08
CA GLY A 112 -5.29 8.61 2.19
C GLY A 112 -6.55 9.08 2.94
N LEU A 113 -6.79 8.54 4.14
CA LEU A 113 -7.85 8.98 5.05
C LEU A 113 -7.49 10.35 5.69
N THR A 114 -6.21 10.56 6.03
CA THR A 114 -5.79 11.75 6.77
C THR A 114 -5.38 12.95 5.91
N ALA A 115 -5.33 12.80 4.58
CA ALA A 115 -4.81 13.82 3.65
C ALA A 115 -5.56 15.17 3.67
N HIS A 116 -6.68 15.30 4.38
CA HIS A 116 -7.44 16.54 4.52
C HIS A 116 -7.27 17.25 5.87
N TYR A 117 -6.62 16.64 6.87
CA TYR A 117 -6.56 17.21 8.23
C TYR A 117 -5.50 18.31 8.42
N GLU A 118 -4.63 18.58 7.43
CA GLU A 118 -3.61 19.62 7.54
C GLU A 118 -4.03 20.97 6.92
N ASP A 119 -5.15 21.03 6.20
CA ASP A 119 -5.67 22.27 5.59
C ASP A 119 -6.69 23.02 6.48
N THR A 120 -7.07 22.48 7.63
CA THR A 120 -7.85 23.26 8.61
C THR A 120 -6.91 24.23 9.33
N PRO A 121 -7.06 25.56 9.14
CA PRO A 121 -6.22 26.52 9.84
C PRO A 121 -6.37 26.29 11.36
N PRO A 122 -5.25 26.28 12.12
CA PRO A 122 -5.32 26.01 13.54
C PRO A 122 -6.28 27.02 14.20
N PRO A 123 -7.05 26.64 15.23
CA PRO A 123 -8.08 27.49 15.84
C PRO A 123 -7.62 28.90 16.22
N LYS A 124 -6.31 29.05 16.46
CA LYS A 124 -5.64 30.31 16.80
C LYS A 124 -5.64 31.35 15.66
N GLU A 125 -5.60 30.92 14.40
CA GLU A 125 -5.60 31.85 13.25
C GLU A 125 -6.99 32.42 12.98
N VAL A 126 -8.05 31.62 13.18
CA VAL A 126 -9.44 32.08 13.05
C VAL A 126 -9.76 33.09 14.15
N GLU A 127 -9.33 32.83 15.38
CA GLU A 127 -9.52 33.77 16.49
C GLU A 127 -8.73 35.08 16.31
N GLN A 128 -7.50 35.01 15.79
CA GLN A 128 -6.71 36.22 15.47
C GLN A 128 -7.29 37.04 14.32
N ARG A 129 -7.77 36.40 13.24
CA ARG A 129 -8.43 37.13 12.14
C ARG A 129 -9.75 37.77 12.58
N THR A 130 -10.51 37.10 13.43
CA THR A 130 -11.79 37.63 13.95
C THR A 130 -11.57 38.81 14.89
N ARG A 131 -10.52 38.76 15.75
CA ARG A 131 -10.15 39.90 16.62
C ARG A 131 -9.49 41.07 15.89
N ALA A 132 -8.85 40.83 14.75
CA ALA A 132 -8.25 41.89 13.93
C ALA A 132 -9.30 42.63 13.06
N ALA A 133 -10.49 42.05 12.91
CA ALA A 133 -11.60 42.60 12.13
C ALA A 133 -12.69 43.29 13.00
N SER A 134 -12.52 43.33 14.33
CA SER A 134 -13.36 44.01 15.31
C SER A 134 -12.66 45.23 15.90
#